data_AF-A0A9E4J440-F1
#
_entry.id   AF-A0A9E4J440-F1
#
_cell.length_a   1.000
_cell.length_b   1.000
_cell.length_c   1.000
_cell.angle_alpha   90.00
_cell.angle_beta   90.00
_cell.angle_gamma   90.00
#
_symmetry.space_group_name_H-M   'P 1'
#
loop_
_entity.id
_entity.type
_entity.pdbx_description
1 polymer ?
#
loop_
_entity_poly.entity_id
_entity_poly.type
_entity_poly.pdbx_seq_one_letter_code
_entity_poly.pdbx_strand_id
1 'polypeptide(L)'
;EIINVTMGSPYSCPHLSRPFTYPASDSYLPPEDPLRSVLRQLAAARAVRAAFPRLPLVGTGYSYLQEWLPYMAEAEVGAGHVDFVGLGRMVLAYPRLPADVLAGRPLERRRICRTFSDCTTGPRNNMVSGCYPLDEHYRQTPEFARIRDIKKAAAS
;
A
#
# COMPACT_ATOMS: atom_id res chain seq x y z
N GLU A 1 14.16 14.89 -13.19
CA GLU A 1 13.33 14.69 -11.98
C GLU A 1 12.49 13.43 -12.15
N ILE A 2 12.07 12.81 -11.04
CA ILE A 2 11.18 11.64 -11.01
C ILE A 2 9.92 12.05 -10.26
N ILE A 3 8.74 11.76 -10.81
CA ILE A 3 7.45 12.13 -10.21
C ILE A 3 6.66 10.88 -9.82
N ASN A 4 6.17 10.85 -8.59
CA ASN A 4 5.21 9.84 -8.15
C ASN A 4 3.78 10.33 -8.33
N VAL A 5 2.98 9.59 -9.08
CA VAL A 5 1.57 9.89 -9.29
C VAL A 5 0.75 9.24 -8.18
N THR A 6 -0.06 10.05 -7.51
CA THR A 6 -1.02 9.61 -6.51
C THR A 6 -2.32 10.39 -6.65
N MET A 7 -3.33 10.02 -5.88
CA MET A 7 -4.65 10.63 -5.94
C MET A 7 -5.25 10.74 -4.55
N GLY A 8 -5.90 11.88 -4.29
CA GLY A 8 -6.53 12.17 -3.02
C GLY A 8 -5.56 12.56 -1.91
N SER A 9 -6.09 12.75 -0.70
CA SER A 9 -5.32 13.04 0.50
C SER A 9 -5.54 11.91 1.52
N PRO A 10 -4.48 11.39 2.16
CA PRO A 10 -4.61 10.35 3.19
C PRO A 10 -5.37 10.82 4.44
N TYR A 11 -5.61 12.12 4.58
CA TYR A 11 -6.35 12.70 5.70
C TYR A 11 -7.86 12.84 5.43
N SER A 12 -8.28 13.02 4.18
CA SER A 12 -9.70 13.20 3.82
C SER A 12 -10.27 12.02 3.03
N CYS A 13 -9.54 11.53 2.02
CA CYS A 13 -9.95 10.42 1.16
C CYS A 13 -8.89 9.29 1.11
N PRO A 14 -8.54 8.68 2.26
CA PRO A 14 -7.53 7.61 2.32
C PRO A 14 -7.86 6.40 1.46
N HIS A 15 -9.14 6.10 1.22
CA HIS A 15 -9.54 4.98 0.35
C HIS A 15 -9.07 5.15 -1.10
N LEU A 16 -8.80 6.39 -1.56
CA LEU A 16 -8.27 6.69 -2.88
C LEU A 16 -6.74 6.59 -2.92
N SER A 17 -6.05 7.25 -2.00
CA SER A 17 -4.58 7.30 -1.95
C SER A 17 -3.96 5.98 -1.47
N ARG A 18 -4.69 5.24 -0.65
CA ARG A 18 -4.26 4.04 0.05
C ARG A 18 -5.43 3.06 0.12
N PRO A 19 -5.75 2.31 -0.95
CA PRO A 19 -6.83 1.33 -0.89
C PRO A 19 -6.59 0.29 0.24
N PHE A 20 -7.61 -0.03 1.03
CA PHE A 20 -7.50 -0.93 2.18
C PHE A 20 -8.73 -1.80 2.34
N THR A 21 -8.53 -3.02 2.85
CA THR A 21 -9.61 -3.91 3.29
C THR A 21 -10.07 -3.55 4.70
N TYR A 22 -9.14 -3.25 5.59
CA TYR A 22 -9.44 -2.89 6.98
C TYR A 22 -9.02 -1.44 7.25
N PRO A 23 -9.92 -0.57 7.74
CA PRO A 23 -9.60 0.82 8.02
C PRO A 23 -8.61 0.97 9.19
N ALA A 24 -7.96 2.12 9.25
CA ALA A 24 -7.26 2.57 10.45
C ALA A 24 -8.28 2.85 11.58
N SER A 25 -7.81 2.94 12.84
CA SER A 25 -8.67 3.10 14.02
C SER A 25 -9.61 4.30 13.99
N ASP A 26 -9.26 5.35 13.28
CA ASP A 26 -9.98 6.63 13.17
C ASP A 26 -10.47 6.86 11.72
N SER A 27 -10.58 5.80 10.93
CA SER A 27 -11.00 5.86 9.53
C SER A 27 -12.36 5.20 9.32
N TYR A 28 -12.96 5.47 8.18
CA TYR A 28 -14.21 4.86 7.74
C TYR A 28 -13.98 3.62 6.85
N LEU A 29 -15.00 2.77 6.74
CA LEU A 29 -15.04 1.68 5.76
C LEU A 29 -15.02 2.26 4.33
N PRO A 30 -14.28 1.66 3.38
CA PRO A 30 -14.22 2.16 2.01
C PRO A 30 -15.64 2.34 1.44
N PRO A 31 -15.96 3.50 0.85
CA PRO A 31 -17.30 3.77 0.30
C PRO A 31 -17.60 2.95 -0.96
N GLU A 32 -16.62 2.22 -1.47
CA GLU A 32 -16.69 1.39 -2.67
C GLU A 32 -15.64 0.29 -2.61
N ASP A 33 -15.70 -0.67 -3.54
CA ASP A 33 -14.66 -1.69 -3.69
C ASP A 33 -13.27 -1.02 -3.87
N PRO A 34 -12.28 -1.29 -3.00
CA PRO A 34 -10.98 -0.66 -3.10
C PRO A 34 -10.22 -0.98 -4.39
N LEU A 35 -10.58 -2.04 -5.15
CA LEU A 35 -10.06 -2.26 -6.50
C LEU A 35 -10.38 -1.09 -7.43
N ARG A 36 -11.52 -0.42 -7.27
CA ARG A 36 -11.86 0.78 -8.04
C ARG A 36 -10.86 1.90 -7.79
N SER A 37 -10.41 2.08 -6.55
CA SER A 37 -9.36 3.05 -6.23
C SER A 37 -8.02 2.67 -6.84
N VAL A 38 -7.66 1.39 -6.86
CA VAL A 38 -6.45 0.92 -7.58
C VAL A 38 -6.55 1.26 -9.06
N LEU A 39 -7.68 0.95 -9.71
CA LEU A 39 -7.90 1.25 -11.13
C LEU A 39 -7.80 2.74 -11.42
N ARG A 40 -8.31 3.61 -10.53
CA ARG A 40 -8.16 5.06 -10.68
C ARG A 40 -6.71 5.53 -10.57
N GLN A 41 -5.91 4.94 -9.68
CA GLN A 41 -4.48 5.24 -9.59
C GLN A 41 -3.75 4.87 -10.89
N LEU A 42 -4.03 3.68 -11.44
CA LEU A 42 -3.46 3.24 -12.72
C LEU A 42 -3.88 4.17 -13.87
N ALA A 43 -5.17 4.51 -13.95
CA ALA A 43 -5.70 5.42 -14.97
C ALA A 43 -5.06 6.81 -14.88
N ALA A 44 -4.89 7.35 -13.67
CA ALA A 44 -4.23 8.63 -13.45
C ALA A 44 -2.76 8.60 -13.90
N ALA A 45 -2.00 7.56 -13.53
CA ALA A 45 -0.61 7.41 -13.97
C ALA A 45 -0.50 7.33 -15.50
N ARG A 46 -1.38 6.56 -16.16
CA ARG A 46 -1.46 6.45 -17.62
C ARG A 46 -1.79 7.78 -18.30
N ALA A 47 -2.73 8.54 -17.73
CA ALA A 47 -3.07 9.88 -18.25
C ALA A 47 -1.88 10.85 -18.15
N VAL A 48 -1.14 10.80 -17.04
CA VAL A 48 0.10 11.60 -16.87
C VAL A 48 1.17 11.16 -17.87
N ARG A 49 1.37 9.84 -18.06
CA ARG A 49 2.30 9.33 -19.10
C ARG A 49 1.92 9.81 -20.50
N ALA A 50 0.64 9.76 -20.86
CA ALA A 50 0.17 10.21 -22.17
C ALA A 50 0.46 11.71 -22.40
N ALA A 51 0.28 12.54 -21.36
CA ALA A 51 0.59 13.96 -21.42
C ALA A 51 2.09 14.27 -21.39
N PHE A 52 2.89 13.44 -20.69
CA PHE A 52 4.33 13.64 -20.50
C PHE A 52 5.13 12.36 -20.81
N PRO A 53 5.29 11.99 -22.10
CA PRO A 53 5.86 10.69 -22.48
C PRO A 53 7.29 10.43 -22.00
N ARG A 54 8.07 11.48 -21.75
CA ARG A 54 9.48 11.40 -21.35
C ARG A 54 9.72 11.63 -19.85
N LEU A 55 8.69 11.95 -19.07
CA LEU A 55 8.83 12.18 -17.64
C LEU A 55 9.02 10.83 -16.94
N PRO A 56 10.06 10.65 -16.11
CA PRO A 56 10.18 9.46 -15.26
C PRO A 56 9.04 9.39 -14.23
N LEU A 57 8.24 8.34 -14.26
CA LEU A 57 7.02 8.18 -13.48
C LEU A 57 7.06 6.98 -12.54
N VAL A 58 6.66 7.21 -11.30
CA VAL A 58 6.36 6.17 -10.31
C VAL A 58 4.85 6.04 -10.18
N GLY A 59 4.33 4.81 -10.32
CA GLY A 59 2.93 4.50 -10.01
C GLY A 59 2.72 4.19 -8.53
N THR A 60 1.52 4.45 -8.01
CA THR A 60 1.14 4.13 -6.62
C THR A 60 -0.09 3.19 -6.57
N GLY A 61 -0.32 2.54 -5.43
CA GLY A 61 -1.56 1.81 -5.14
C GLY A 61 -1.45 0.28 -5.23
N TYR A 62 -0.33 -0.24 -5.75
CA TYR A 62 -0.14 -1.67 -6.01
C TYR A 62 -0.21 -2.57 -4.77
N SER A 63 0.11 -2.07 -3.57
CA SER A 63 0.12 -2.91 -2.35
C SER A 63 -1.24 -3.56 -2.02
N TYR A 64 -2.35 -2.99 -2.49
CA TYR A 64 -3.68 -3.60 -2.30
C TYR A 64 -3.87 -4.89 -3.11
N LEU A 65 -3.12 -5.05 -4.21
CA LEU A 65 -3.18 -6.22 -5.09
C LEU A 65 -2.50 -7.46 -4.50
N GLN A 66 -1.72 -7.30 -3.42
CA GLN A 66 -1.16 -8.40 -2.64
C GLN A 66 -0.34 -9.38 -3.51
N GLU A 67 -0.73 -10.65 -3.60
CA GLU A 67 -0.09 -11.65 -4.47
C GLU A 67 -0.09 -11.25 -5.95
N TRP A 68 -1.06 -10.44 -6.38
CA TRP A 68 -1.19 -10.00 -7.77
C TRP A 68 -0.34 -8.78 -8.11
N LEU A 69 0.29 -8.16 -7.10
CA LEU A 69 1.13 -6.98 -7.26
C LEU A 69 2.22 -7.17 -8.32
N PRO A 70 3.01 -8.27 -8.35
CA PRO A 70 4.08 -8.42 -9.34
C PRO A 70 3.56 -8.45 -10.77
N TYR A 71 2.45 -9.14 -11.02
CA TYR A 71 1.86 -9.25 -12.35
C TYR A 71 1.33 -7.90 -12.85
N MET A 72 0.68 -7.13 -11.99
CA MET A 72 0.22 -5.79 -12.37
C MET A 72 1.41 -4.83 -12.55
N ALA A 73 2.43 -4.93 -11.72
CA ALA A 73 3.65 -4.14 -11.85
C ALA A 73 4.35 -4.40 -13.20
N GLU A 74 4.51 -5.66 -13.57
CA GLU A 74 5.06 -6.08 -14.86
C GLU A 74 4.20 -5.56 -16.03
N ALA A 75 2.88 -5.67 -15.94
CA ALA A 75 1.98 -5.19 -16.98
C ALA A 75 2.06 -3.67 -17.19
N GLU A 76 2.08 -2.87 -16.11
CA GLU A 76 2.16 -1.41 -16.23
C GLU A 76 3.53 -0.92 -16.72
N VAL A 77 4.61 -1.55 -16.27
CA VAL A 77 5.97 -1.22 -16.73
C VAL A 77 6.18 -1.68 -18.16
N GLY A 78 5.78 -2.91 -18.51
CA GLY A 78 5.91 -3.48 -19.85
C GLY A 78 5.10 -2.74 -20.92
N ALA A 79 3.96 -2.16 -20.53
CA ALA A 79 3.17 -1.28 -21.39
C ALA A 79 3.68 0.18 -21.45
N GLY A 80 4.75 0.51 -20.72
CA GLY A 80 5.31 1.87 -20.67
C GLY A 80 4.45 2.88 -19.91
N HIS A 81 3.47 2.45 -19.13
CA HIS A 81 2.58 3.33 -18.38
C HIS A 81 3.28 4.03 -17.22
N VAL A 82 4.27 3.37 -16.61
CA VAL A 82 5.14 3.90 -15.56
C VAL A 82 6.56 3.37 -15.74
N ASP A 83 7.56 4.06 -15.20
CA ASP A 83 8.95 3.59 -15.20
C ASP A 83 9.28 2.82 -13.91
N PHE A 84 8.60 3.16 -12.81
CA PHE A 84 8.81 2.55 -11.51
C PHE A 84 7.49 2.22 -10.81
N VAL A 85 7.52 1.18 -9.97
CA VAL A 85 6.39 0.75 -9.14
C VAL A 85 6.66 1.16 -7.70
N GLY A 86 5.85 2.09 -7.18
CA GLY A 86 5.95 2.59 -5.82
C GLY A 86 5.36 1.63 -4.80
N LEU A 87 6.17 1.20 -3.83
CA LEU A 87 5.76 0.32 -2.74
C LEU A 87 5.90 1.02 -1.40
N GLY A 88 4.78 1.13 -0.67
CA GLY A 88 4.73 1.70 0.68
C GLY A 88 4.51 0.62 1.74
N ARG A 89 3.25 0.39 2.13
CA ARG A 89 2.90 -0.56 3.20
C ARG A 89 3.39 -2.00 2.97
N MET A 90 3.57 -2.40 1.70
CA MET A 90 4.09 -3.72 1.38
C MET A 90 5.53 -3.91 1.85
N VAL A 91 6.41 -2.92 1.69
CA VAL A 91 7.80 -3.04 2.14
C VAL A 91 7.96 -3.04 3.65
N LEU A 92 6.96 -2.54 4.42
CA LEU A 92 6.94 -2.69 5.87
C LEU A 92 6.72 -4.15 6.30
N ALA A 93 5.96 -4.92 5.53
CA ALA A 93 5.64 -6.31 5.84
C ALA A 93 6.60 -7.30 5.16
N TYR A 94 7.04 -6.97 3.95
CA TYR A 94 7.91 -7.79 3.10
C TYR A 94 8.98 -6.92 2.42
N PRO A 95 10.03 -6.46 3.15
CA PRO A 95 11.05 -5.57 2.60
C PRO A 95 11.79 -6.14 1.37
N ARG A 96 11.96 -7.46 1.33
CA ARG A 96 12.66 -8.16 0.23
C ARG A 96 11.78 -8.46 -0.97
N LEU A 97 10.48 -8.12 -0.96
CA LEU A 97 9.55 -8.46 -2.04
C LEU A 97 10.11 -8.11 -3.44
N PRO A 98 10.66 -6.91 -3.70
CA PRO A 98 11.18 -6.59 -5.03
C PRO A 98 12.32 -7.52 -5.46
N ALA A 99 13.27 -7.79 -4.55
CA ALA A 99 14.40 -8.65 -4.84
C ALA A 99 13.97 -10.10 -5.06
N ASP A 100 13.02 -10.60 -4.28
CA ASP A 100 12.49 -11.95 -4.43
C ASP A 100 11.74 -12.11 -5.76
N VAL A 101 10.90 -11.13 -6.13
CA VAL A 101 10.18 -11.12 -7.42
C VAL A 101 11.16 -11.09 -8.60
N LEU A 102 12.14 -10.18 -8.59
CA LEU A 102 13.12 -10.04 -9.67
C LEU A 102 14.02 -11.27 -9.81
N ALA A 103 14.28 -11.98 -8.71
CA ALA A 103 15.03 -13.23 -8.71
C ALA A 103 14.17 -14.46 -9.06
N GLY A 104 12.89 -14.29 -9.41
CA GLY A 104 11.98 -15.39 -9.73
C GLY A 104 11.66 -16.29 -8.54
N ARG A 105 11.85 -15.81 -7.30
CA ARG A 105 11.60 -16.58 -6.09
C ARG A 105 10.10 -16.63 -5.78
N PRO A 106 9.59 -17.75 -5.23
CA PRO A 106 8.22 -17.81 -4.74
C PRO A 106 7.94 -16.75 -3.67
N LEU A 107 6.76 -16.13 -3.73
CA LEU A 107 6.34 -15.13 -2.74
C LEU A 107 6.12 -15.74 -1.36
N GLU A 108 6.74 -15.18 -0.31
CA GLU A 108 6.44 -15.53 1.08
C GLU A 108 5.05 -15.00 1.49
N ARG A 109 3.98 -15.77 1.24
CA ARG A 109 2.57 -15.38 1.50
C ARG A 109 2.29 -14.83 2.90
N ARG A 110 3.03 -15.29 3.92
CA ARG A 110 2.92 -14.83 5.32
C ARG A 110 3.43 -13.40 5.55
N ARG A 111 4.23 -12.85 4.63
CA ARG A 111 4.78 -11.50 4.70
C ARG A 111 3.98 -10.50 3.87
N ILE A 112 3.04 -10.97 3.06
CA ILE A 112 2.22 -10.11 2.19
C ILE A 112 1.29 -9.24 3.05
N CYS A 113 1.40 -7.92 2.89
CA CYS A 113 0.53 -6.95 3.54
C CYS A 113 -0.93 -7.20 3.16
N ARG A 114 -1.80 -7.50 4.13
CA ARG A 114 -3.25 -7.66 3.91
C ARG A 114 -4.06 -6.38 4.14
N THR A 115 -3.37 -5.23 4.11
CA THR A 115 -3.99 -3.90 4.24
C THR A 115 -4.80 -3.69 5.53
N PHE A 116 -4.26 -4.16 6.65
CA PHE A 116 -4.85 -4.01 8.00
C PHE A 116 -4.88 -2.57 8.53
N SER A 117 -4.10 -1.69 7.90
CA SER A 117 -3.93 -0.27 8.25
C SER A 117 -3.29 0.02 9.62
N ASP A 118 -2.70 -0.98 10.28
CA ASP A 118 -1.99 -0.80 11.56
C ASP A 118 -0.75 0.10 11.44
N CYS A 119 -0.10 0.07 10.28
CA CYS A 119 0.97 1.02 9.90
C CYS A 119 0.50 2.49 9.85
N THR A 120 -0.80 2.74 9.99
CA THR A 120 -1.39 4.07 10.09
C THR A 120 -1.99 4.30 11.46
N THR A 121 -2.68 3.30 12.02
CA THR A 121 -3.18 3.35 13.39
C THR A 121 -2.07 3.71 14.39
N GLY A 122 -0.89 3.12 14.28
CA GLY A 122 0.24 3.42 15.17
C GLY A 122 0.62 4.91 15.19
N PRO A 123 1.08 5.50 14.07
CA PRO A 123 1.44 6.92 14.00
C PRO A 123 0.33 7.88 14.39
N ARG A 124 -0.94 7.56 14.10
CA ARG A 124 -2.09 8.39 14.51
C ARG A 124 -2.33 8.38 16.02
N ASN A 125 -1.72 7.44 16.74
CA ASN A 125 -1.78 7.31 18.19
C ASN A 125 -0.40 7.55 18.84
N ASN A 126 0.45 8.38 18.22
CA ASN A 126 1.80 8.73 18.68
C ASN A 126 2.74 7.52 18.86
N MET A 127 2.58 6.48 18.04
CA MET A 127 3.49 5.33 17.99
C MET A 127 4.33 5.36 16.71
N VAL A 128 5.40 4.56 16.69
CA VAL A 128 6.23 4.40 15.49
C VAL A 128 5.45 3.76 14.33
N SER A 129 5.86 4.05 13.08
CA SER A 129 5.24 3.42 11.90
C SER A 129 5.88 2.07 11.64
N GLY A 130 5.07 1.00 11.54
CA GLY A 130 5.57 -0.35 11.27
C GLY A 130 4.49 -1.35 10.88
N CYS A 131 4.89 -2.59 10.62
CA CYS A 131 3.96 -3.69 10.34
C CYS A 131 3.78 -4.59 11.56
N TYR A 132 3.03 -4.11 12.55
CA TYR A 132 2.73 -4.84 13.78
C TYR A 132 2.25 -6.29 13.64
N PRO A 133 1.37 -6.65 12.68
CA PRO A 133 0.91 -8.04 12.60
C PRO A 133 1.88 -8.98 11.89
N LEU A 134 2.77 -8.51 11.00
CA LEU A 134 3.55 -9.37 10.10
C LEU A 134 5.07 -9.26 10.27
N ASP A 135 5.58 -8.12 10.72
CA ASP A 135 6.99 -7.94 11.02
C ASP A 135 7.31 -8.42 12.44
N GLU A 136 8.38 -9.21 12.58
CA GLU A 136 8.72 -9.86 13.84
C GLU A 136 9.11 -8.87 14.93
N HIS A 137 9.85 -7.82 14.57
CA HIS A 137 10.25 -6.79 15.54
C HIS A 137 9.01 -6.08 16.08
N TYR A 138 8.14 -5.57 15.20
CA TYR A 138 6.94 -4.86 15.64
C TYR A 138 5.94 -5.73 16.38
N ARG A 139 5.82 -7.02 16.03
CA ARG A 139 4.91 -7.97 16.71
C ARG A 139 5.27 -8.17 18.20
N GLN A 140 6.55 -8.06 18.53
CA GLN A 140 7.05 -8.25 19.90
C GLN A 140 6.95 -6.97 20.76
N THR A 141 6.61 -5.83 20.15
CA THR A 141 6.50 -4.55 20.87
C THR A 141 5.19 -4.45 21.68
N PRO A 142 5.19 -3.78 22.85
CA PRO A 142 3.97 -3.48 23.60
C PRO A 142 2.90 -2.74 22.77
N GLU A 143 3.33 -1.93 21.81
CA GLU A 143 2.50 -1.17 20.88
C GLU A 143 1.58 -2.07 20.05
N PHE A 144 1.98 -3.31 19.73
CA PHE A 144 1.09 -4.23 19.00
C PHE A 144 -0.17 -4.56 19.80
N ALA A 145 -0.03 -4.83 21.10
CA ALA A 145 -1.17 -5.06 21.98
C ALA A 145 -2.04 -3.80 22.07
N ARG A 146 -1.41 -2.63 22.22
CA ARG A 146 -2.11 -1.34 22.28
C ARG A 146 -2.90 -1.03 21.00
N ILE A 147 -2.34 -1.32 19.82
CA ILE A 147 -3.06 -1.16 18.54
C ILE A 147 -4.30 -2.05 18.47
N ARG A 148 -4.18 -3.30 18.93
CA ARG A 148 -5.33 -4.22 18.96
C ARG A 148 -6.44 -3.68 19.87
N ASP A 149 -6.09 -3.13 21.02
CA ASP A 149 -7.07 -2.58 21.96
C ASP A 149 -7.73 -1.31 21.42
N ILE A 150 -6.95 -0.41 20.79
CA ILE A 150 -7.47 0.79 20.10
C ILE A 150 -8.46 0.40 19.00
N LYS A 151 -8.12 -0.58 18.15
CA LYS A 151 -9.00 -1.01 17.05
C LYS A 151 -10.26 -1.69 17.54
N LYS A 152 -10.19 -2.43 18.66
CA LYS A 152 -11.38 -3.00 19.30
C LYS A 152 -12.31 -1.91 19.81
N ALA A 153 -11.77 -0.91 20.50
CA ALA A 153 -12.54 0.22 21.02
C ALA A 153 -13.17 1.08 19.91
N ALA A 154 -12.54 1.16 18.74
CA ALA A 154 -13.08 1.88 17.58
C ALA A 154 -14.16 1.09 16.80
N ALA A 155 -14.24 -0.23 16.99
CA ALA A 155 -15.19 -1.11 16.31
C ALA A 155 -16.48 -1.34 17.13
N SER A 156 -16.48 -0.94 18.40
CA SER A 156 -17.62 -0.92 19.33
C SER A 156 -18.35 0.41 19.30
#